data_AF-A0AA38VNX1-F1
#
_entry.id   AF-A0AA38VNX1-F1
#
_cell.length_a   1.000
_cell.length_b   1.000
_cell.length_c   1.000
_cell.angle_alpha   90.00
_cell.angle_beta   90.00
_cell.angle_gamma   90.00
#
_symmetry.space_group_name_H-M   'P 1'
#
loop_
_entity.id
_entity.type
_entity.pdbx_description
1 polymer ?
#
loop_
_entity_poly.entity_id
_entity_poly.type
_entity_poly.pdbx_seq_one_letter_code
_entity_poly.pdbx_strand_id
1 'polypeptide(L)'
;MGAHTIFVRNMSGKPQEFEVHGWNNNKNITVGAHSEAKISAPDGSSGAIIALHEGHEGEQAEITKNGFGGNDFFDVSVIVGAGGNMIVQQVGDAKTRKGDAHFMQNLNTAWAKASQDTKNKLKNCVHVSNGKVTRIDAPKNFPDLEKFVRTFADGKLYIGVGAWGGNNGNQNDNNQSSAAHGNKDILVCYSDGDATPNDGPHIQSLAAVSSLPTEPLLVAASLPANDKKSEPTVSVTEASPLDLNATTPLPAINMASEMPVFNTRAVAAEPGIQLTNKSKKDCTYYFYDNYWNGNGTAGANFDHPLKNVTLKPGASQFVGLPASFKGRVQRGTQLPATWVEFQLDASNDHAAHGDISLQQGCDGAATIASTDGSNRINGLGADLVDVVAKAPDAAIRKKPNGERAIDTTVGNWNGGPNKAAIDYLNRVVGQKRAYILGGTGVPDVASKNRRLAVVMY
;
A
#
# COMPACT_ATOMS: atom_id res chain seq x y z
N MET A 1 -19.46 9.27 8.14
CA MET A 1 -18.11 8.97 8.64
C MET A 1 -17.57 10.23 9.26
N GLY A 2 -17.18 10.19 10.54
CA GLY A 2 -16.55 11.35 11.18
C GLY A 2 -15.16 11.55 10.59
N ALA A 3 -14.79 12.78 10.24
CA ALA A 3 -13.40 13.09 9.94
C ALA A 3 -12.71 13.38 11.27
N HIS A 4 -11.61 12.68 11.55
CA HIS A 4 -10.77 12.96 12.70
C HIS A 4 -9.60 13.84 12.28
N THR A 5 -8.97 14.48 13.27
CA THR A 5 -7.83 15.36 13.05
C THR A 5 -6.55 14.68 13.48
N ILE A 6 -5.51 14.79 12.65
CA ILE A 6 -4.12 14.57 13.07
C ILE A 6 -3.53 15.94 13.40
N PHE A 7 -3.10 16.09 14.64
CA PHE A 7 -2.36 17.25 15.12
C PHE A 7 -0.87 16.95 14.99
N VAL A 8 -0.15 17.73 14.19
CA VAL A 8 1.30 17.65 14.06
C VAL A 8 1.91 18.81 14.83
N ARG A 9 2.45 18.52 16.01
CA ARG A 9 3.00 19.50 16.94
C ARG A 9 4.53 19.49 16.87
N ASN A 10 5.10 20.61 16.43
CA ASN A 10 6.52 20.84 16.48
C ASN A 10 6.87 21.59 17.76
N MET A 11 7.63 20.95 18.64
CA MET A 11 8.05 21.50 19.93
C MET A 11 9.51 21.99 19.90
N SER A 12 10.18 21.91 18.76
CA SER A 12 11.51 22.50 18.57
C SER A 12 11.46 24.02 18.54
N GLY A 13 12.61 24.63 18.84
CA GLY A 13 12.82 26.08 18.72
C GLY A 13 13.00 26.58 17.28
N LYS A 14 12.87 25.70 16.29
CA LYS A 14 12.95 26.02 14.85
C LYS A 14 11.78 25.38 14.10
N PRO A 15 11.39 25.92 12.91
CA PRO A 15 10.44 25.24 12.03
C PRO A 15 10.94 23.85 11.64
N GLN A 16 9.99 22.94 11.44
CA GLN A 16 10.25 21.58 10.99
C GLN A 16 9.36 21.28 9.77
N GLU A 17 9.96 20.73 8.72
CA GLU A 17 9.23 20.23 7.56
C GLU A 17 8.84 18.78 7.76
N PHE A 18 7.63 18.43 7.34
CA PHE A 18 7.12 17.07 7.35
C PHE A 18 6.55 16.72 5.98
N GLU A 19 6.88 15.52 5.49
CA GLU A 19 6.06 14.90 4.45
C GLU A 19 4.76 14.41 5.06
N VAL A 20 3.68 14.57 4.31
CA VAL A 20 2.36 14.07 4.67
C VAL A 20 1.92 13.13 3.58
N HIS A 21 1.96 11.83 3.85
CA HIS A 21 1.42 10.80 2.97
C HIS A 21 0.03 10.40 3.46
N GLY A 22 -0.87 10.03 2.57
CA GLY A 22 -2.25 9.63 2.87
C GLY A 22 -3.24 10.79 2.95
N TRP A 23 -2.75 11.97 3.34
CA TRP A 23 -3.57 13.15 3.62
C TRP A 23 -2.96 14.42 3.01
N ASN A 24 -3.64 15.56 3.20
CA ASN A 24 -3.18 16.87 2.74
C ASN A 24 -2.81 16.91 1.24
N ASN A 25 -3.45 16.07 0.41
CA ASN A 25 -3.12 15.91 -1.00
C ASN A 25 -1.64 15.57 -1.26
N ASN A 26 -0.99 14.82 -0.38
CA ASN A 26 0.44 14.50 -0.43
C ASN A 26 1.38 15.70 -0.41
N LYS A 27 0.92 16.84 0.12
CA LYS A 27 1.75 18.03 0.22
C LYS A 27 2.45 18.06 1.57
N ASN A 28 3.75 18.31 1.52
CA ASN A 28 4.53 18.62 2.71
C ASN A 28 3.91 19.80 3.47
N ILE A 29 4.15 19.81 4.76
CA ILE A 29 3.83 20.93 5.64
C ILE A 29 5.10 21.41 6.33
N THR A 30 5.17 22.70 6.62
CA THR A 30 6.16 23.24 7.54
C THR A 30 5.43 23.70 8.79
N VAL A 31 5.74 23.08 9.93
CA VAL A 31 5.18 23.48 11.22
C VAL A 31 6.19 24.40 11.89
N GLY A 32 5.75 25.62 12.21
CA GLY A 32 6.58 26.62 12.90
C GLY A 32 7.16 26.11 14.23
N ALA A 33 8.16 26.81 14.75
CA ALA A 33 8.69 26.53 16.08
C ALA A 33 7.56 26.60 17.13
N HIS A 34 7.52 25.65 18.06
CA HIS A 34 6.50 25.57 19.12
C HIS A 34 5.06 25.74 18.62
N SER A 35 4.77 25.23 17.41
CA SER A 35 3.49 25.39 16.73
C SER A 35 2.86 24.05 16.40
N GLU A 36 1.61 24.09 15.95
CA GLU A 36 0.83 22.90 15.60
C GLU A 36 0.13 23.10 14.26
N ALA A 37 0.14 22.07 13.43
CA ALA A 37 -0.68 21.96 12.22
C ALA A 37 -1.79 20.93 12.42
N LYS A 38 -2.91 21.12 11.70
CA LYS A 38 -4.06 20.22 11.73
C LYS A 38 -4.25 19.63 10.34
N ILE A 39 -4.37 18.32 10.27
CA ILE A 39 -4.58 17.57 9.04
C ILE A 39 -5.87 16.76 9.18
N SER A 40 -6.77 16.86 8.21
CA SER A 40 -7.97 16.03 8.20
C SER A 40 -7.62 14.61 7.76
N ALA A 41 -8.01 13.63 8.57
CA ALA A 41 -7.78 12.21 8.34
C ALA A 41 -9.12 11.45 8.50
N PRO A 42 -9.81 11.15 7.38
CA PRO A 42 -11.07 10.40 7.41
C PRO A 42 -10.90 8.99 7.97
N ASP A 43 -11.95 8.46 8.61
CA ASP A 43 -12.02 7.05 8.96
C ASP A 43 -11.79 6.14 7.76
N GLY A 44 -11.09 5.02 7.99
CA GLY A 44 -10.72 4.05 6.96
C GLY A 44 -9.52 4.46 6.12
N SER A 45 -8.97 5.67 6.31
CA SER A 45 -7.77 6.13 5.62
C SER A 45 -6.48 5.76 6.36
N SER A 46 -5.40 5.66 5.59
CA SER A 46 -4.04 5.42 6.09
C SER A 46 -3.06 6.39 5.47
N GLY A 47 -1.98 6.67 6.18
CA GLY A 47 -0.97 7.62 5.78
C GLY A 47 0.19 7.67 6.74
N ALA A 48 1.09 8.63 6.53
CA ALA A 48 2.27 8.82 7.35
C ALA A 48 2.61 10.31 7.51
N ILE A 49 3.14 10.66 8.69
CA ILE A 49 3.79 11.95 8.95
C ILE A 49 5.28 11.69 9.13
N ILE A 50 6.11 12.22 8.24
CA ILE A 50 7.55 11.93 8.20
C ILE A 50 8.33 13.22 8.39
N ALA A 51 9.19 13.30 9.41
CA ALA A 51 10.06 14.46 9.59
C ALA A 51 11.18 14.47 8.52
N LEU A 52 11.43 15.63 7.92
CA LEU A 52 12.51 15.82 6.95
C LEU A 52 13.73 16.51 7.58
N HIS A 53 14.90 15.92 7.37
CA HIS A 53 16.18 16.42 7.87
C HIS A 53 17.11 16.67 6.70
N GLU A 54 17.30 17.94 6.33
CA GLU A 54 18.15 18.34 5.20
C GLU A 54 17.69 17.70 3.87
N GLY A 55 16.38 17.54 3.69
CA GLY A 55 15.80 16.88 2.52
C GLY A 55 15.82 15.35 2.55
N HIS A 56 16.19 14.74 3.68
CA HIS A 56 16.15 13.29 3.89
C HIS A 56 15.04 12.89 4.85
N GLU A 57 14.34 11.80 4.56
CA GLU A 57 13.36 11.18 5.45
C GLU A 57 13.99 10.80 6.80
N GLY A 58 13.25 11.02 7.88
CA GLY A 58 13.64 10.77 9.26
C GLY A 58 12.66 9.87 9.99
N GLU A 59 12.28 10.28 11.20
CA GLU A 59 11.27 9.60 11.99
C GLU A 59 9.92 9.68 11.28
N GLN A 60 9.19 8.57 11.30
CA GLN A 60 7.91 8.42 10.63
C GLN A 60 6.85 7.94 11.63
N ALA A 61 5.71 8.63 11.68
CA ALA A 61 4.51 8.14 12.32
C ALA A 61 3.57 7.55 11.26
N GLU A 62 3.40 6.23 11.24
CA GLU A 62 2.43 5.55 10.38
C GLU A 62 1.09 5.52 11.10
N ILE A 63 0.01 5.94 10.44
CA ILE A 63 -1.31 6.03 11.05
C ILE A 63 -2.36 5.46 10.10
N THR A 64 -3.26 4.64 10.64
CA THR A 64 -4.47 4.15 10.00
C THR A 64 -5.65 4.46 10.93
N LYS A 65 -6.59 5.25 10.43
CA LYS A 65 -7.78 5.69 11.18
C LYS A 65 -8.88 4.66 11.07
N ASN A 66 -9.47 4.28 12.20
CA ASN A 66 -10.60 3.33 12.23
C ASN A 66 -10.33 2.04 11.41
N GLY A 67 -9.12 1.49 11.53
CA GLY A 67 -8.67 0.34 10.76
C GLY A 67 -8.89 -0.96 11.50
N PHE A 68 -7.86 -1.41 12.22
CA PHE A 68 -7.81 -2.76 12.80
C PHE A 68 -8.88 -2.98 13.87
N GLY A 69 -9.93 -3.74 13.51
CA GLY A 69 -11.07 -3.99 14.39
C GLY A 69 -11.89 -2.73 14.70
N GLY A 70 -11.83 -1.72 13.83
CA GLY A 70 -12.48 -0.43 14.03
C GLY A 70 -11.74 0.53 14.98
N ASN A 71 -10.50 0.19 15.36
CA ASN A 71 -9.66 1.05 16.18
C ASN A 71 -8.61 1.77 15.33
N ASP A 72 -8.09 2.87 15.87
CA ASP A 72 -6.89 3.48 15.33
C ASP A 72 -5.71 2.54 15.45
N PHE A 73 -4.91 2.50 14.40
CA PHE A 73 -3.63 1.82 14.39
C PHE A 73 -2.57 2.86 14.06
N PHE A 74 -1.51 2.91 14.84
CA PHE A 74 -0.40 3.79 14.53
C PHE A 74 0.88 3.28 15.18
N ASP A 75 2.03 3.60 14.63
CA ASP A 75 3.33 3.37 15.23
C ASP A 75 4.31 4.49 14.88
N VAL A 76 5.50 4.45 15.50
CA VAL A 76 6.63 5.31 15.13
C VAL A 76 7.76 4.43 14.68
N SER A 77 8.34 4.76 13.54
CA SER A 77 9.51 4.09 13.00
C SER A 77 10.65 5.06 12.72
N VAL A 78 11.86 4.52 12.73
CA VAL A 78 13.07 5.17 12.19
C VAL A 78 13.60 4.40 10.98
N ILE A 79 12.77 3.54 10.38
CA ILE A 79 13.17 2.65 9.29
C ILE A 79 13.68 3.43 8.06
N VAL A 80 13.17 4.64 7.84
CA VAL A 80 13.58 5.53 6.73
C VAL A 80 14.70 6.52 7.11
N GLY A 81 15.00 6.66 8.40
CA GLY A 81 16.07 7.52 8.92
C GLY A 81 15.71 8.09 10.28
N ALA A 82 16.56 8.96 10.81
CA ALA A 82 16.26 9.76 12.00
C ALA A 82 17.18 10.99 12.11
N GLY A 83 16.68 12.08 12.67
CA GLY A 83 17.40 13.32 12.99
C GLY A 83 16.77 14.13 14.13
N GLY A 84 15.67 13.66 14.72
CA GLY A 84 14.94 14.28 15.83
C GLY A 84 14.23 13.25 16.70
N ASN A 85 13.29 13.70 17.52
CA ASN A 85 12.50 12.82 18.38
C ASN A 85 11.04 12.90 17.98
N MET A 86 10.39 11.76 17.86
CA MET A 86 8.99 11.67 17.49
C MET A 86 8.23 10.70 18.40
N ILE A 87 7.04 11.11 18.81
CA ILE A 87 6.04 10.23 19.42
C ILE A 87 4.70 10.43 18.72
N VAL A 88 3.82 9.43 18.85
CA VAL A 88 2.41 9.53 18.45
C VAL A 88 1.52 8.97 19.56
N GLN A 89 0.36 9.58 19.79
CA GLN A 89 -0.66 9.10 20.73
C GLN A 89 -2.06 9.55 20.29
N GLN A 90 -3.12 8.92 20.78
CA GLN A 90 -4.44 9.53 20.74
C GLN A 90 -4.48 10.77 21.65
N VAL A 91 -5.17 11.82 21.22
CA VAL A 91 -5.31 13.07 21.98
C VAL A 91 -5.95 12.77 23.34
N GLY A 92 -5.28 13.23 24.41
CA GLY A 92 -5.73 13.01 25.79
C GLY A 92 -5.47 11.60 26.34
N ASP A 93 -4.74 10.75 25.62
CA ASP A 93 -4.55 9.35 26.00
C ASP A 93 -3.10 8.88 25.90
N ALA A 94 -2.30 9.28 26.90
CA ALA A 94 -0.88 8.92 26.98
C ALA A 94 -0.63 7.40 27.06
N LYS A 95 -1.64 6.56 27.39
CA LYS A 95 -1.48 5.10 27.42
C LYS A 95 -1.35 4.50 26.02
N THR A 96 -1.77 5.23 24.99
CA THR A 96 -1.63 4.82 23.59
C THR A 96 -0.31 5.27 22.97
N ARG A 97 0.55 5.98 23.72
CA ARG A 97 1.77 6.59 23.20
C ARG A 97 2.76 5.56 22.67
N LYS A 98 3.36 5.88 21.52
CA LYS A 98 4.43 5.12 20.87
C LYS A 98 5.56 6.04 20.42
N GLY A 99 6.74 5.47 20.19
CA GLY A 99 7.97 6.19 19.84
C GLY A 99 8.86 6.46 21.05
N ASP A 100 10.01 7.09 20.79
CA ASP A 100 10.98 7.47 21.81
C ASP A 100 11.13 9.01 21.83
N ALA A 101 10.65 9.61 22.92
CA ALA A 101 10.71 11.06 23.11
C ALA A 101 12.14 11.62 23.22
N HIS A 102 13.13 10.73 23.40
CA HIS A 102 14.54 11.05 23.58
C HIS A 102 15.45 10.24 22.65
N PHE A 103 14.94 9.80 21.50
CA PHE A 103 15.68 8.98 20.53
C PHE A 103 17.09 9.53 20.23
N MET A 104 17.21 10.80 19.81
CA MET A 104 18.48 11.42 19.45
C MET A 104 19.42 11.58 20.64
N GLN A 105 18.91 11.77 21.85
CA GLN A 105 19.73 11.80 23.07
C GLN A 105 20.27 10.41 23.40
N ASN A 106 19.44 9.38 23.26
CA ASN A 106 19.82 7.99 23.43
C ASN A 106 20.86 7.58 22.37
N LEU A 107 20.64 7.96 21.11
CA LEU A 107 21.56 7.74 20.00
C LEU A 107 22.91 8.42 20.23
N ASN A 108 22.92 9.70 20.62
CA ASN A 108 24.17 10.41 20.93
C ASN A 108 24.90 9.78 22.11
N THR A 109 24.19 9.32 23.13
CA THR A 109 24.77 8.59 24.27
C THR A 109 25.39 7.27 23.83
N ALA A 110 24.69 6.50 22.98
CA ALA A 110 25.20 5.26 22.42
C ALA A 110 26.41 5.49 21.50
N TRP A 111 26.36 6.53 20.68
CA TRP A 111 27.43 6.92 19.76
C TRP A 111 28.70 7.34 20.50
N ALA A 112 28.58 8.12 21.57
CA ALA A 112 29.71 8.50 22.40
C ALA A 112 30.44 7.28 22.98
N LYS A 113 29.68 6.23 23.36
CA LYS A 113 30.19 4.97 23.91
C LYS A 113 30.63 3.95 22.86
N ALA A 114 30.26 4.13 21.59
CA ALA A 114 30.59 3.20 20.53
C ALA A 114 32.11 3.13 20.30
N SER A 115 32.62 1.92 20.06
CA SER A 115 34.02 1.71 19.73
C SER A 115 34.38 2.40 18.41
N GLN A 116 35.67 2.67 18.21
CA GLN A 116 36.13 3.25 16.94
C GLN A 116 35.79 2.35 15.75
N ASP A 117 35.85 1.03 15.92
CA ASP A 117 35.46 0.07 14.89
C ASP A 117 33.97 0.20 14.51
N THR A 118 33.08 0.34 15.49
CA THR A 118 31.66 0.60 15.22
C THR A 118 31.49 1.91 14.48
N LYS A 119 32.15 3.00 14.92
CA LYS A 119 32.08 4.30 14.24
C LYS A 119 32.59 4.22 12.80
N ASN A 120 33.66 3.48 12.56
CA ASN A 120 34.23 3.28 11.22
C ASN A 120 33.27 2.53 10.29
N LYS A 121 32.55 1.52 10.80
CA LYS A 121 31.52 0.79 10.03
C LYS A 121 30.32 1.67 9.67
N LEU A 122 29.97 2.59 10.55
CA LEU A 122 28.78 3.42 10.44
C LEU A 122 29.04 4.79 9.78
N LYS A 123 30.29 5.12 9.45
CA LYS A 123 30.70 6.46 8.98
C LYS A 123 29.96 6.97 7.73
N ASN A 124 29.38 6.07 6.93
CA ASN A 124 28.67 6.42 5.70
C ASN A 124 27.16 6.59 5.92
N CYS A 125 26.63 6.24 7.11
CA CYS A 125 25.20 6.28 7.40
C CYS A 125 24.85 6.93 8.74
N VAL A 126 25.86 7.36 9.52
CA VAL A 126 25.71 8.18 10.72
C VAL A 126 26.41 9.51 10.48
N HIS A 127 25.61 10.57 10.44
CA HIS A 127 26.05 11.92 10.12
C HIS A 127 26.34 12.66 11.42
N VAL A 128 27.57 13.16 11.54
CA VAL A 128 28.08 13.73 12.79
C VAL A 128 28.55 15.16 12.56
N SER A 129 28.14 16.07 13.44
CA SER A 129 28.63 17.43 13.51
C SER A 129 29.08 17.75 14.93
N ASN A 130 30.29 18.29 15.09
CA ASN A 130 30.88 18.62 16.39
C ASN A 130 30.85 17.44 17.39
N GLY A 131 31.10 16.23 16.89
CA GLY A 131 31.09 14.99 17.70
C GLY A 131 29.71 14.48 18.11
N LYS A 132 28.63 15.14 17.70
CA LYS A 132 27.24 14.73 17.93
C LYS A 132 26.60 14.22 16.64
N VAL A 133 25.82 13.15 16.74
CA VAL A 133 25.01 12.66 15.64
C VAL A 133 23.89 13.66 15.37
N THR A 134 23.82 14.15 14.13
CA THR A 134 22.78 15.05 13.64
C THR A 134 21.71 14.32 12.86
N ARG A 135 22.06 13.21 12.20
CA ARG A 135 21.15 12.38 11.43
C ARG A 135 21.71 10.96 11.27
N ILE A 136 20.85 9.99 11.03
CA ILE A 136 21.19 8.67 10.51
C ILE A 136 20.37 8.40 9.25
N ASP A 137 20.94 7.63 8.33
CA ASP A 137 20.20 7.11 7.17
C ASP A 137 19.27 5.96 7.57
N ALA A 138 18.45 5.51 6.63
CA ALA A 138 17.51 4.41 6.77
C ALA A 138 18.16 3.10 7.26
N PRO A 139 17.93 2.63 8.50
CA PRO A 139 18.51 1.39 9.02
C PRO A 139 18.20 0.16 8.16
N LYS A 140 17.05 0.12 7.47
CA LYS A 140 16.70 -0.95 6.52
C LYS A 140 17.75 -1.18 5.42
N ASN A 141 18.53 -0.15 5.09
CA ASN A 141 19.57 -0.21 4.06
C ASN A 141 20.95 -0.55 4.63
N PHE A 142 21.11 -0.56 5.96
CA PHE A 142 22.40 -0.66 6.64
C PHE A 142 22.30 -1.61 7.85
N PRO A 143 22.55 -2.93 7.67
CA PRO A 143 22.41 -3.90 8.75
C PRO A 143 23.23 -3.60 10.02
N ASP A 144 24.45 -3.05 9.87
CA ASP A 144 25.26 -2.62 11.01
C ASP A 144 24.64 -1.43 11.76
N LEU A 145 23.96 -0.51 11.05
CA LEU A 145 23.24 0.60 11.65
C LEU A 145 22.01 0.10 12.39
N GLU A 146 21.22 -0.78 11.79
CA GLU A 146 20.09 -1.42 12.47
C GLU A 146 20.55 -2.08 13.78
N LYS A 147 21.60 -2.90 13.71
CA LYS A 147 22.18 -3.55 14.89
C LYS A 147 22.60 -2.54 15.96
N PHE A 148 23.19 -1.40 15.55
CA PHE A 148 23.59 -0.34 16.46
C PHE A 148 22.38 0.37 17.09
N VAL A 149 21.35 0.72 16.32
CA VAL A 149 20.14 1.38 16.84
C VAL A 149 19.40 0.50 17.83
N ARG A 150 19.35 -0.81 17.57
CA ARG A 150 18.79 -1.80 18.51
C ARG A 150 19.50 -1.85 19.86
N THR A 151 20.73 -1.37 19.98
CA THR A 151 21.40 -1.34 21.30
C THR A 151 20.78 -0.37 22.31
N PHE A 152 19.97 0.60 21.85
CA PHE A 152 19.39 1.62 22.72
C PHE A 152 17.89 1.90 22.50
N ALA A 153 17.33 1.51 21.35
CA ALA A 153 15.95 1.79 20.95
C ALA A 153 15.05 0.56 20.80
N ASP A 154 15.58 -0.66 20.98
CA ASP A 154 14.81 -1.89 20.76
C ASP A 154 13.55 -1.94 21.64
N GLY A 155 12.40 -2.14 21.01
CA GLY A 155 11.10 -2.15 21.66
C GLY A 155 10.54 -0.79 22.06
N LYS A 156 11.19 0.34 21.72
CA LYS A 156 10.62 1.69 21.90
C LYS A 156 9.95 2.23 20.64
N LEU A 157 10.40 1.75 19.48
CA LEU A 157 9.97 2.17 18.15
C LEU A 157 10.32 1.06 17.15
N TYR A 158 9.80 1.18 15.94
CA TYR A 158 10.06 0.24 14.85
C TYR A 158 11.35 0.60 14.11
N ILE A 159 12.35 -0.29 14.13
CA ILE A 159 13.72 0.03 13.68
C ILE A 159 14.06 -0.60 12.32
N GLY A 160 13.67 -1.87 12.11
CA GLY A 160 14.18 -2.68 11.00
C GLY A 160 13.08 -3.18 10.05
N VAL A 161 13.44 -4.17 9.22
CA VAL A 161 12.47 -4.85 8.35
C VAL A 161 11.54 -5.69 9.23
N GLY A 162 10.29 -5.24 9.39
CA GLY A 162 9.26 -5.93 10.15
C GLY A 162 8.82 -7.24 9.51
N ALA A 163 7.73 -7.80 10.04
CA ALA A 163 7.19 -9.07 9.56
C ALA A 163 6.72 -8.94 8.10
N TRP A 164 7.58 -9.32 7.15
CA TRP A 164 7.29 -9.21 5.72
C TRP A 164 7.83 -10.44 4.97
N GLY A 165 7.07 -10.92 3.97
CA GLY A 165 7.48 -12.04 3.13
C GLY A 165 7.63 -13.39 3.87
N GLY A 166 6.89 -13.61 4.96
CA GLY A 166 7.00 -14.83 5.78
C GLY A 166 8.13 -14.80 6.83
N ASN A 167 8.87 -13.70 6.93
CA ASN A 167 9.68 -13.41 8.10
C ASN A 167 8.75 -12.94 9.23
N ASN A 168 8.92 -13.50 10.43
CA ASN A 168 8.16 -13.06 11.61
C ASN A 168 8.55 -11.64 12.07
N GLY A 169 9.60 -11.05 11.48
CA GLY A 169 10.13 -9.75 11.88
C GLY A 169 10.76 -9.81 13.26
N ASN A 170 11.14 -8.64 13.77
CA ASN A 170 11.56 -8.52 15.16
C ASN A 170 10.32 -8.44 16.07
N GLN A 171 10.26 -9.27 17.12
CA GLN A 171 9.13 -9.31 18.04
C GLN A 171 8.89 -7.98 18.77
N ASN A 172 9.96 -7.25 19.12
CA ASN A 172 9.86 -5.97 19.80
C ASN A 172 9.33 -4.87 18.87
N ASP A 173 9.71 -4.91 17.58
CA ASP A 173 9.14 -4.04 16.55
C ASP A 173 7.62 -4.32 16.40
N ASN A 174 7.22 -5.60 16.31
CA ASN A 174 5.81 -5.99 16.18
C ASN A 174 4.95 -5.60 17.40
N ASN A 175 5.51 -5.63 18.61
CA ASN A 175 4.81 -5.22 19.83
C ASN A 175 4.45 -3.73 19.80
N GLN A 176 5.26 -2.90 19.13
CA GLN A 176 4.95 -1.50 18.90
C GLN A 176 3.80 -1.32 17.90
N SER A 177 3.64 -2.21 16.93
CA SER A 177 2.60 -2.13 15.89
C SER A 177 1.23 -2.71 16.32
N SER A 178 0.75 -2.40 17.54
CA SER A 178 -0.59 -2.82 18.02
C SER A 178 -1.67 -1.75 17.80
N ALA A 179 -2.92 -2.14 17.62
CA ALA A 179 -4.01 -1.15 17.55
C ALA A 179 -4.20 -0.44 18.91
N ALA A 180 -4.50 0.86 18.88
CA ALA A 180 -5.00 1.59 20.04
C ALA A 180 -6.45 1.16 20.36
N HIS A 181 -7.08 1.79 21.35
CA HIS A 181 -8.47 1.54 21.67
C HIS A 181 -9.37 2.66 21.14
N GLY A 182 -10.42 2.28 20.43
CA GLY A 182 -11.35 3.20 19.78
C GLY A 182 -10.70 4.02 18.67
N ASN A 183 -11.42 5.08 18.30
CA ASN A 183 -11.07 5.98 17.22
C ASN A 183 -11.17 7.43 17.72
N LYS A 184 -10.04 8.15 17.74
CA LYS A 184 -9.92 9.51 18.30
C LYS A 184 -9.02 10.37 17.42
N ASP A 185 -8.98 11.67 17.67
CA ASP A 185 -7.94 12.50 17.10
C ASP A 185 -6.55 12.02 17.54
N ILE A 186 -5.56 12.18 16.66
CA ILE A 186 -4.18 11.71 16.85
C ILE A 186 -3.27 12.91 17.04
N LEU A 187 -2.34 12.83 17.99
CA LEU A 187 -1.29 13.79 18.24
C LEU A 187 0.05 13.17 17.85
N VAL A 188 0.72 13.76 16.86
CA VAL A 188 2.12 13.51 16.52
C VAL A 188 2.94 14.66 17.08
N CYS A 189 3.88 14.35 17.97
CA CYS A 189 4.79 15.33 18.54
C CYS A 189 6.20 15.12 18.02
N TYR A 190 6.83 16.20 17.57
CA TYR A 190 8.22 16.23 17.13
C TYR A 190 9.01 17.24 17.98
N SER A 191 10.27 16.92 18.28
CA SER A 191 11.19 17.82 18.97
C SER A 191 12.65 17.45 18.74
N ASP A 192 13.54 18.42 18.64
CA ASP A 192 15.00 18.19 18.70
C ASP A 192 15.45 17.96 20.17
N GLY A 193 14.60 18.33 21.13
CA GLY A 193 14.81 18.20 22.57
C GLY A 193 14.05 17.01 23.15
N ASP A 194 13.00 17.27 23.91
CA ASP A 194 12.08 16.24 24.41
C ASP A 194 10.79 16.29 23.58
N ALA A 195 10.38 15.17 22.98
CA ALA A 195 9.13 15.06 22.22
C ALA A 195 7.93 14.65 23.09
N THR A 196 8.08 14.57 24.41
CA THR A 196 6.99 14.35 25.34
C THR A 196 6.04 15.54 25.28
N PRO A 197 4.75 15.34 24.95
CA PRO A 197 3.80 16.43 24.94
C PRO A 197 3.64 16.96 26.37
N ASN A 198 3.74 18.29 26.54
CA ASN A 198 3.40 18.97 27.78
C ASN A 198 1.88 19.01 27.95
N ASP A 199 1.28 17.85 28.20
CA ASP A 199 -0.16 17.67 28.45
C ASP A 199 -0.54 18.09 29.89
N GLY A 200 0.03 19.20 30.38
CA GLY A 200 -0.44 19.81 31.62
C GLY A 200 -1.96 20.04 31.54
N PRO A 201 -2.71 19.99 32.66
CA PRO A 201 -4.18 19.96 32.65
C PRO A 201 -4.89 21.21 32.07
N HIS A 202 -4.19 22.16 31.45
CA HIS A 202 -4.78 23.34 30.81
C HIS A 202 -3.86 23.89 29.72
N ILE A 203 -4.20 23.73 28.44
CA ILE A 203 -4.27 24.80 27.42
C ILE A 203 -5.31 24.38 26.36
N GLN A 204 -6.60 24.50 26.70
CA GLN A 204 -7.64 24.83 25.71
C GLN A 204 -7.88 26.33 25.84
N SER A 205 -7.03 27.17 25.24
CA SER A 205 -7.29 28.62 25.12
C SER A 205 -6.12 29.29 24.41
N LEU A 206 -6.45 30.19 23.47
CA LEU A 206 -5.61 31.03 22.59
C LEU A 206 -5.34 30.34 21.23
N ALA A 207 -5.98 30.68 20.11
CA ALA A 207 -6.72 31.89 19.78
C ALA A 207 -7.86 31.61 18.78
N ALA A 208 -9.03 32.13 19.10
CA ALA A 208 -10.12 32.39 18.17
C ALA A 208 -10.13 33.88 17.83
N VAL A 209 -9.94 34.23 16.57
CA VAL A 209 -10.38 35.46 15.86
C VAL A 209 -10.31 35.07 14.37
N SER A 210 -11.31 35.11 13.49
CA SER A 210 -12.50 35.93 13.33
C SER A 210 -13.46 35.28 12.31
N SER A 211 -14.75 35.30 12.65
CA SER A 211 -15.94 35.43 11.78
C SER A 211 -16.21 34.46 10.61
N LEU A 212 -17.17 33.54 10.82
CA LEU A 212 -18.19 33.19 9.82
C LEU A 212 -19.58 33.42 10.43
N PRO A 213 -20.56 33.98 9.68
CA PRO A 213 -21.91 34.16 10.17
C PRO A 213 -22.76 32.89 10.03
N THR A 214 -23.51 32.65 11.10
CA THR A 214 -24.61 31.73 11.36
C THR A 214 -25.81 31.89 10.42
N GLU A 215 -26.43 30.76 10.05
CA GLU A 215 -27.86 30.64 9.69
C GLU A 215 -28.38 29.26 10.20
N PRO A 216 -29.69 29.12 10.50
CA PRO A 216 -30.15 28.31 11.64
C PRO A 216 -30.76 26.94 11.31
N LEU A 217 -30.82 26.12 12.37
CA LEU A 217 -31.54 24.85 12.50
C LEU A 217 -33.04 24.97 12.17
N LEU A 218 -33.56 23.96 11.44
CA LEU A 218 -34.96 23.57 11.48
C LEU A 218 -35.06 22.10 11.91
N VAL A 219 -35.75 21.90 13.04
CA VAL A 219 -36.18 20.62 13.60
C VAL A 219 -37.56 20.29 13.04
N ALA A 220 -37.78 19.07 12.56
CA ALA A 220 -39.08 18.40 12.67
C ALA A 220 -38.94 16.89 12.57
N ALA A 221 -39.58 16.21 13.51
CA ALA A 221 -39.63 14.77 13.70
C ALA A 221 -40.71 14.09 12.87
N SER A 222 -40.55 12.77 12.68
CA SER A 222 -41.53 11.69 12.95
C SER A 222 -41.64 10.62 11.85
N LEU A 223 -41.55 9.37 12.30
CA LEU A 223 -41.86 8.11 11.62
C LEU A 223 -43.39 7.93 11.49
N PRO A 224 -43.87 7.03 10.61
CA PRO A 224 -44.22 5.69 11.11
C PRO A 224 -43.87 4.53 10.16
N ALA A 225 -44.18 3.34 10.66
CA ALA A 225 -43.65 2.02 10.31
C ALA A 225 -44.44 1.22 9.25
N ASN A 226 -43.86 0.05 8.96
CA ASN A 226 -44.38 -1.18 8.34
C ASN A 226 -44.57 -1.19 6.81
N ASP A 227 -43.84 -2.10 6.15
CA ASP A 227 -44.53 -3.30 5.65
C ASP A 227 -43.60 -4.50 5.44
N LYS A 228 -44.13 -5.67 5.83
CA LYS A 228 -43.57 -7.01 5.65
C LYS A 228 -43.52 -7.37 4.16
N LYS A 229 -42.44 -8.01 3.70
CA LYS A 229 -42.55 -8.97 2.59
C LYS A 229 -41.52 -10.10 2.67
N SER A 230 -42.07 -11.28 2.40
CA SER A 230 -41.59 -12.65 2.52
C SER A 230 -40.37 -13.02 1.66
N GLU A 231 -39.54 -13.89 2.21
CA GLU A 231 -38.52 -14.69 1.52
C GLU A 231 -39.15 -15.76 0.61
N PRO A 232 -38.47 -16.15 -0.49
CA PRO A 232 -38.69 -17.45 -1.11
C PRO A 232 -37.58 -18.44 -0.74
N THR A 233 -38.02 -19.55 -0.17
CA THR A 233 -37.33 -20.83 -0.03
C THR A 233 -36.95 -21.38 -1.41
N VAL A 234 -35.69 -21.80 -1.59
CA VAL A 234 -35.27 -22.65 -2.71
C VAL A 234 -34.69 -23.94 -2.16
N SER A 235 -35.34 -25.04 -2.54
CA SER A 235 -34.99 -26.43 -2.23
C SER A 235 -33.73 -26.88 -2.97
N VAL A 236 -32.85 -27.55 -2.23
CA VAL A 236 -31.62 -28.20 -2.71
C VAL A 236 -31.98 -29.56 -3.32
N THR A 237 -31.48 -29.84 -4.52
CA THR A 237 -31.44 -31.21 -5.09
C THR A 237 -30.00 -31.69 -5.14
N GLU A 238 -29.76 -32.84 -4.51
CA GLU A 238 -28.50 -33.58 -4.48
C GLU A 238 -28.05 -33.99 -5.90
N ALA A 239 -26.75 -33.87 -6.17
CA ALA A 239 -26.08 -34.52 -7.29
C ALA A 239 -24.98 -35.44 -6.75
N SER A 240 -25.04 -36.70 -7.16
CA SER A 240 -24.14 -37.80 -6.80
C SER A 240 -22.66 -37.56 -7.17
N PRO A 241 -21.71 -38.24 -6.50
CA PRO A 241 -20.27 -38.02 -6.66
C PRO A 241 -19.74 -38.56 -8.00
N LEU A 242 -18.91 -37.75 -8.66
CA LEU A 242 -18.14 -38.14 -9.85
C LEU A 242 -16.80 -38.78 -9.44
N ASP A 243 -16.52 -39.87 -10.14
CA ASP A 243 -15.44 -40.84 -9.97
C ASP A 243 -14.03 -40.25 -10.16
N LEU A 244 -13.15 -40.47 -9.18
CA LEU A 244 -11.81 -39.88 -9.06
C LEU A 244 -10.73 -40.92 -9.42
N ASN A 245 -10.67 -41.41 -10.67
CA ASN A 245 -9.54 -42.25 -11.13
C ASN A 245 -9.39 -42.40 -12.66
N ALA A 246 -9.62 -41.34 -13.45
CA ALA A 246 -9.33 -41.37 -14.89
C ALA A 246 -8.11 -40.49 -15.24
N THR A 247 -6.93 -41.11 -15.33
CA THR A 247 -5.73 -40.52 -15.94
C THR A 247 -5.86 -40.57 -17.47
N THR A 248 -6.05 -39.40 -18.09
CA THR A 248 -5.86 -39.24 -19.54
C THR A 248 -4.71 -38.28 -19.81
N PRO A 249 -3.72 -38.65 -20.64
CA PRO A 249 -2.58 -37.79 -20.93
C PRO A 249 -2.99 -36.65 -21.88
N LEU A 250 -2.59 -35.43 -21.55
CA LEU A 250 -2.85 -34.23 -22.34
C LEU A 250 -2.08 -34.26 -23.67
N PRO A 251 -2.71 -33.88 -24.80
CA PRO A 251 -2.01 -33.76 -26.08
C PRO A 251 -1.14 -32.49 -26.11
N ALA A 252 0.06 -32.62 -26.66
CA ALA A 252 0.91 -31.48 -27.00
C ALA A 252 0.26 -30.69 -28.16
N ILE A 253 -0.07 -29.42 -27.93
CA ILE A 253 -0.58 -28.52 -28.97
C ILE A 253 0.53 -27.56 -29.38
N ASN A 254 0.98 -27.70 -30.63
CA ASN A 254 1.85 -26.76 -31.33
C ASN A 254 1.06 -25.45 -31.57
N MET A 255 1.43 -24.38 -30.87
CA MET A 255 0.85 -23.05 -31.06
C MET A 255 1.73 -22.23 -32.00
N ALA A 256 1.58 -22.47 -33.30
CA ALA A 256 2.02 -21.52 -34.32
C ALA A 256 0.81 -21.17 -35.20
N SER A 257 0.10 -20.09 -34.87
CA SER A 257 -0.75 -19.40 -35.84
C SER A 257 -0.84 -17.90 -35.55
N GLU A 258 -0.29 -17.16 -36.51
CA GLU A 258 -0.65 -15.84 -37.02
C GLU A 258 -0.92 -14.69 -36.02
N MET A 259 0.14 -13.97 -35.69
CA MET A 259 0.06 -12.55 -35.29
C MET A 259 0.16 -11.66 -36.54
N PRO A 260 -0.64 -10.59 -36.67
CA PRO A 260 -0.51 -9.64 -37.76
C PRO A 260 0.80 -8.84 -37.63
N VAL A 261 1.60 -8.84 -38.69
CA VAL A 261 2.84 -8.04 -38.79
C VAL A 261 2.46 -6.59 -39.11
N PHE A 262 2.62 -5.69 -38.15
CA PHE A 262 2.51 -4.25 -38.39
C PHE A 262 3.88 -3.67 -38.75
N ASN A 263 4.04 -3.32 -40.02
CA ASN A 263 5.20 -2.56 -40.51
C ASN A 263 4.90 -1.06 -40.35
N THR A 264 5.53 -0.38 -39.39
CA THR A 264 5.51 1.08 -39.30
C THR A 264 6.87 1.64 -38.87
N ARG A 265 7.40 2.58 -39.67
CA ARG A 265 8.54 3.44 -39.31
C ARG A 265 8.35 4.05 -37.92
N ALA A 266 9.41 4.08 -37.13
CA ALA A 266 9.45 4.56 -35.74
C ALA A 266 9.17 6.07 -35.65
N VAL A 267 7.90 6.43 -35.51
CA VAL A 267 7.48 7.62 -34.76
C VAL A 267 7.53 7.21 -33.28
N ALA A 268 8.00 8.09 -32.40
CA ALA A 268 7.98 7.83 -30.95
C ALA A 268 6.54 7.48 -30.54
N ALA A 269 6.33 6.21 -30.19
CA ALA A 269 5.01 5.68 -29.95
C ALA A 269 4.49 6.25 -28.61
N GLU A 270 3.30 6.85 -28.60
CA GLU A 270 2.65 7.33 -27.37
C GLU A 270 2.63 6.21 -26.31
N PRO A 271 3.12 6.44 -25.08
CA PRO A 271 3.10 5.42 -24.03
C PRO A 271 1.70 4.97 -23.65
N GLY A 272 1.53 3.71 -23.28
CA GLY A 272 0.23 3.22 -22.82
C GLY A 272 0.00 1.72 -22.99
N ILE A 273 -1.27 1.35 -22.91
CA ILE A 273 -1.70 -0.05 -22.92
C ILE A 273 -2.64 -0.33 -24.09
N GLN A 274 -2.32 -1.36 -24.88
CA GLN A 274 -3.29 -1.98 -25.78
C GLN A 274 -4.16 -2.96 -24.98
N LEU A 275 -5.33 -2.52 -24.52
CA LEU A 275 -6.21 -3.30 -23.66
C LEU A 275 -7.23 -4.08 -24.48
N THR A 276 -7.43 -5.35 -24.15
CA THR A 276 -8.42 -6.24 -24.79
C THR A 276 -9.30 -6.92 -23.75
N ASN A 277 -10.61 -6.85 -23.95
CA ASN A 277 -11.59 -7.62 -23.19
C ASN A 277 -11.89 -8.94 -23.93
N LYS A 278 -11.38 -10.06 -23.45
CA LYS A 278 -11.73 -11.41 -23.94
C LYS A 278 -12.86 -12.07 -23.16
N SER A 279 -13.41 -11.39 -22.15
CA SER A 279 -14.57 -11.90 -21.43
C SER A 279 -15.83 -11.89 -22.29
N LYS A 280 -16.85 -12.61 -21.81
CA LYS A 280 -18.16 -12.73 -22.46
C LYS A 280 -19.12 -11.58 -22.12
N LYS A 281 -18.68 -10.58 -21.35
CA LYS A 281 -19.49 -9.43 -20.92
C LYS A 281 -18.78 -8.10 -21.12
N ASP A 282 -19.55 -7.03 -21.17
CA ASP A 282 -19.01 -5.67 -21.09
C ASP A 282 -18.25 -5.52 -19.77
N CYS A 283 -17.04 -5.00 -19.84
CA CYS A 283 -16.19 -4.77 -18.67
C CYS A 283 -15.67 -3.34 -18.67
N THR A 284 -15.81 -2.66 -17.54
CA THR A 284 -15.13 -1.39 -17.28
C THR A 284 -13.83 -1.67 -16.55
N TYR A 285 -12.74 -1.18 -17.10
CA TYR A 285 -11.41 -1.30 -16.54
C TYR A 285 -10.96 0.05 -16.01
N TYR A 286 -10.39 0.04 -14.81
CA TYR A 286 -9.95 1.23 -14.11
C TYR A 286 -8.44 1.20 -13.96
N PHE A 287 -7.81 2.33 -14.30
CA PHE A 287 -6.38 2.56 -14.19
C PHE A 287 -6.11 3.36 -12.94
N TYR A 288 -5.22 2.85 -12.09
CA TYR A 288 -4.83 3.50 -10.84
C TYR A 288 -3.33 3.75 -10.89
N ASP A 289 -2.93 5.01 -10.79
CA ASP A 289 -1.54 5.34 -10.54
C ASP A 289 -1.17 4.94 -9.10
N ASN A 290 0.11 4.73 -8.82
CA ASN A 290 0.57 4.47 -7.47
C ASN A 290 0.52 5.75 -6.64
N TYR A 291 0.19 5.59 -5.36
CA TYR A 291 0.27 6.65 -4.36
C TYR A 291 1.73 7.04 -4.08
N TRP A 292 2.59 6.04 -4.00
CA TRP A 292 4.04 6.18 -3.91
C TRP A 292 4.73 5.01 -4.62
N ASN A 293 5.95 5.24 -5.10
CA ASN A 293 6.75 4.26 -5.82
C ASN A 293 8.07 4.00 -5.09
N GLY A 294 8.36 2.76 -4.75
CA GLY A 294 9.61 2.31 -4.13
C GLY A 294 10.36 1.30 -5.01
N ASN A 295 11.57 0.93 -4.59
CA ASN A 295 12.34 -0.11 -5.27
C ASN A 295 11.86 -1.50 -4.81
N GLY A 296 10.99 -2.13 -5.61
CA GLY A 296 10.39 -3.43 -5.29
C GLY A 296 9.17 -3.37 -4.37
N THR A 297 8.69 -2.17 -4.04
CA THR A 297 7.46 -1.93 -3.27
C THR A 297 6.72 -0.73 -3.85
N ALA A 298 5.39 -0.71 -3.75
CA ALA A 298 4.59 0.43 -4.18
C ALA A 298 3.35 0.58 -3.31
N GLY A 299 2.97 1.84 -3.06
CA GLY A 299 1.72 2.20 -2.41
C GLY A 299 0.62 2.17 -3.43
N ALA A 300 -0.15 1.09 -3.47
CA ALA A 300 -1.26 1.01 -4.41
C ALA A 300 -2.37 2.02 -4.04
N ASN A 301 -2.92 2.67 -5.05
CA ASN A 301 -4.16 3.42 -4.98
C ASN A 301 -5.32 2.51 -5.40
N PHE A 302 -6.43 2.56 -4.66
CA PHE A 302 -7.55 1.61 -4.77
C PHE A 302 -8.90 2.29 -5.04
N ASP A 303 -9.01 3.58 -4.75
CA ASP A 303 -10.25 4.34 -4.72
C ASP A 303 -10.20 5.62 -5.56
N HIS A 304 -9.01 6.00 -6.08
CA HIS A 304 -8.86 7.14 -6.97
C HIS A 304 -8.38 6.69 -8.37
N PRO A 305 -9.28 6.14 -9.20
CA PRO A 305 -8.91 5.79 -10.56
C PRO A 305 -8.57 7.05 -11.37
N LEU A 306 -7.42 7.03 -12.06
CA LEU A 306 -6.99 8.10 -12.95
C LEU A 306 -7.80 8.12 -14.24
N LYS A 307 -8.14 6.94 -14.75
CA LYS A 307 -8.81 6.75 -16.04
C LYS A 307 -9.61 5.46 -16.03
N ASN A 308 -10.67 5.38 -16.83
CA ASN A 308 -11.38 4.14 -17.06
C ASN A 308 -11.79 4.00 -18.53
N VAL A 309 -12.01 2.75 -18.95
CA VAL A 309 -12.49 2.38 -20.29
C VAL A 309 -13.46 1.22 -20.17
N THR A 310 -14.62 1.32 -20.82
CA THR A 310 -15.56 0.21 -20.97
C THR A 310 -15.38 -0.44 -22.34
N LEU A 311 -15.14 -1.75 -22.34
CA LEU A 311 -14.97 -2.54 -23.56
C LEU A 311 -16.04 -3.63 -23.65
N LYS A 312 -16.64 -3.75 -24.84
CA LYS A 312 -17.50 -4.88 -25.19
C LYS A 312 -16.70 -6.20 -25.27
N PRO A 313 -17.35 -7.37 -25.21
CA PRO A 313 -16.73 -8.66 -25.47
C PRO A 313 -15.92 -8.66 -26.77
N GLY A 314 -14.69 -9.13 -26.69
CA GLY A 314 -13.75 -9.21 -27.82
C GLY A 314 -13.15 -7.88 -28.27
N ALA A 315 -13.58 -6.74 -27.72
CA ALA A 315 -13.10 -5.43 -28.15
C ALA A 315 -11.71 -5.11 -27.59
N SER A 316 -10.95 -4.34 -28.36
CA SER A 316 -9.64 -3.83 -27.99
C SER A 316 -9.59 -2.31 -28.15
N GLN A 317 -8.88 -1.63 -27.26
CA GLN A 317 -8.65 -0.19 -27.32
C GLN A 317 -7.25 0.15 -26.83
N PHE A 318 -6.58 1.06 -27.53
CA PHE A 318 -5.35 1.68 -27.02
C PHE A 318 -5.71 2.74 -25.97
N VAL A 319 -5.07 2.66 -24.81
CA VAL A 319 -5.23 3.59 -23.70
C VAL A 319 -3.92 4.33 -23.50
N GLY A 320 -3.84 5.54 -24.06
CA GLY A 320 -2.74 6.47 -23.82
C GLY A 320 -2.67 6.88 -22.35
N LEU A 321 -1.45 6.89 -21.80
CA LEU A 321 -1.11 7.20 -20.42
C LEU A 321 0.20 8.01 -20.38
N PRO A 322 0.43 8.85 -19.35
CA PRO A 322 1.69 9.58 -19.26
C PRO A 322 2.86 8.61 -19.09
N ALA A 323 4.03 8.95 -19.66
CA ALA A 323 5.25 8.14 -19.53
C ALA A 323 5.63 7.88 -18.07
N SER A 324 5.31 8.82 -17.18
CA SER A 324 5.54 8.73 -15.73
C SER A 324 4.59 7.78 -15.00
N PHE A 325 3.57 7.21 -15.67
CA PHE A 325 2.60 6.32 -15.02
C PHE A 325 3.28 5.08 -14.46
N LYS A 326 3.00 4.78 -13.19
CA LYS A 326 3.46 3.58 -12.49
C LYS A 326 2.30 3.09 -11.64
N GLY A 327 1.66 2.00 -12.04
CA GLY A 327 0.42 1.62 -11.40
C GLY A 327 -0.15 0.32 -11.95
N ARG A 328 -1.48 0.27 -12.01
CA ARG A 328 -2.19 -0.97 -12.37
C ARG A 328 -3.45 -0.69 -13.18
N VAL A 329 -3.91 -1.71 -13.88
CA VAL A 329 -5.28 -1.80 -14.40
C VAL A 329 -6.00 -3.00 -13.79
N GLN A 330 -7.27 -2.82 -13.43
CA GLN A 330 -8.13 -3.89 -12.92
C GLN A 330 -9.55 -3.80 -13.48
N ARG A 331 -10.32 -4.89 -13.35
CA ARG A 331 -11.74 -4.93 -13.73
C ARG A 331 -12.61 -4.39 -12.58
N GLY A 332 -13.42 -3.39 -12.89
CA GLY A 332 -14.25 -2.72 -11.89
C GLY A 332 -13.44 -2.00 -10.81
N THR A 333 -14.12 -1.53 -9.77
CA THR A 333 -13.50 -0.77 -8.66
C THR A 333 -13.39 -1.59 -7.37
N GLN A 334 -13.83 -2.85 -7.39
CA GLN A 334 -14.00 -3.65 -6.18
C GLN A 334 -12.99 -4.80 -6.09
N LEU A 335 -12.47 -5.00 -4.88
CA LEU A 335 -11.65 -6.14 -4.51
C LEU A 335 -12.51 -7.31 -4.00
N PRO A 336 -12.01 -8.57 -4.05
CA PRO A 336 -10.71 -8.96 -4.60
C PRO A 336 -10.64 -8.86 -6.13
N ALA A 337 -9.48 -8.53 -6.70
CA ALA A 337 -9.33 -8.32 -8.15
C ALA A 337 -7.94 -8.74 -8.67
N THR A 338 -7.90 -9.25 -9.90
CA THR A 338 -6.65 -9.49 -10.62
C THR A 338 -6.05 -8.17 -11.06
N TRP A 339 -4.78 -7.97 -10.75
CA TRP A 339 -4.05 -6.77 -11.13
C TRP A 339 -3.08 -7.05 -12.25
N VAL A 340 -3.06 -6.13 -13.21
CA VAL A 340 -1.98 -6.03 -14.20
C VAL A 340 -1.19 -4.79 -13.84
N GLU A 341 0.00 -4.98 -13.27
CA GLU A 341 0.87 -3.93 -12.76
C GLU A 341 1.89 -3.53 -13.83
N PHE A 342 2.14 -2.24 -13.99
CA PHE A 342 3.10 -1.76 -14.97
C PHE A 342 3.59 -0.33 -14.70
N GLN A 343 4.79 -0.06 -15.22
CA GLN A 343 5.33 1.28 -15.41
C GLN A 343 5.68 1.48 -16.89
N LEU A 344 5.51 2.71 -17.39
CA LEU A 344 5.68 2.98 -18.83
C LEU A 344 7.05 3.54 -19.21
N ASP A 345 7.82 4.03 -18.25
CA ASP A 345 9.18 4.55 -18.46
C ASP A 345 10.03 4.22 -17.21
N ALA A 346 10.70 3.08 -17.25
CA ALA A 346 11.59 2.66 -16.17
C ALA A 346 12.88 3.49 -16.18
N SER A 347 13.34 3.95 -15.02
CA SER A 347 14.47 4.88 -14.94
C SER A 347 15.82 4.29 -15.37
N ASN A 348 15.93 2.97 -15.40
CA ASN A 348 17.16 2.25 -15.72
C ASN A 348 17.35 1.99 -17.21
N ASP A 349 16.30 1.74 -17.98
CA ASP A 349 16.39 1.39 -19.40
C ASP A 349 15.36 2.08 -20.31
N HIS A 350 14.50 2.94 -19.74
CA HIS A 350 13.43 3.67 -20.42
C HIS A 350 12.40 2.78 -21.14
N ALA A 351 12.33 1.50 -20.79
CA ALA A 351 11.30 0.59 -21.29
C ALA A 351 10.05 0.64 -20.40
N ALA A 352 8.93 0.15 -20.95
CA ALA A 352 7.80 -0.23 -20.11
C ALA A 352 8.08 -1.60 -19.49
N HIS A 353 7.68 -1.78 -18.23
CA HIS A 353 7.78 -3.06 -17.51
C HIS A 353 6.44 -3.35 -16.88
N GLY A 354 6.04 -4.63 -16.86
CA GLY A 354 4.87 -5.02 -16.10
C GLY A 354 4.71 -6.51 -15.93
N ASP A 355 3.76 -6.87 -15.08
CA ASP A 355 3.53 -8.21 -14.58
C ASP A 355 2.05 -8.39 -14.15
N ILE A 356 1.73 -9.59 -13.68
CA ILE A 356 0.43 -9.91 -13.13
C ILE A 356 0.58 -10.11 -11.63
N SER A 357 -0.32 -9.52 -10.86
CA SER A 357 -0.38 -9.69 -9.41
C SER A 357 -1.76 -10.18 -8.98
N LEU A 358 -1.74 -11.22 -8.15
CA LEU A 358 -2.91 -11.81 -7.51
C LEU A 358 -2.91 -11.53 -6.00
N GLN A 359 -2.04 -10.62 -5.54
CA GLN A 359 -1.88 -10.30 -4.12
C GLN A 359 -3.16 -9.76 -3.50
N GLN A 360 -3.91 -8.96 -4.27
CA GLN A 360 -5.21 -8.43 -3.89
C GLN A 360 -6.39 -9.31 -4.33
N GLY A 361 -6.09 -10.58 -4.65
CA GLY A 361 -7.04 -11.59 -5.09
C GLY A 361 -7.03 -11.82 -6.59
N CYS A 362 -7.98 -12.62 -7.06
CA CYS A 362 -8.09 -12.97 -8.47
C CYS A 362 -9.57 -13.06 -8.87
N ASP A 363 -9.99 -12.19 -9.79
CA ASP A 363 -11.35 -12.17 -10.32
C ASP A 363 -11.40 -12.61 -11.80
N GLY A 364 -10.32 -13.17 -12.30
CA GLY A 364 -10.23 -13.73 -13.65
C GLY A 364 -8.79 -13.77 -14.16
N ALA A 365 -8.59 -14.50 -15.25
CA ALA A 365 -7.30 -14.58 -15.91
C ALA A 365 -6.93 -13.26 -16.62
N ALA A 366 -5.65 -12.95 -16.65
CA ALA A 366 -5.10 -11.80 -17.34
C ALA A 366 -3.68 -12.08 -17.85
N THR A 367 -3.33 -11.55 -19.01
CA THR A 367 -1.96 -11.57 -19.54
C THR A 367 -1.46 -10.17 -19.85
N ILE A 368 -0.13 -10.03 -19.81
CA ILE A 368 0.60 -8.85 -20.23
C ILE A 368 1.70 -9.25 -21.21
N ALA A 369 1.86 -8.48 -22.28
CA ALA A 369 2.79 -8.78 -23.37
C ALA A 369 3.51 -7.53 -23.88
N SER A 370 4.75 -7.71 -24.32
CA SER A 370 5.53 -6.71 -25.04
C SER A 370 4.92 -6.38 -26.40
N THR A 371 5.11 -5.15 -26.89
CA THR A 371 4.61 -4.72 -28.22
C THR A 371 5.72 -4.22 -29.13
N ASP A 372 6.98 -4.33 -28.71
CA ASP A 372 8.18 -3.89 -29.42
C ASP A 372 8.79 -4.97 -30.33
N GLY A 373 8.04 -6.06 -30.58
CA GLY A 373 8.50 -7.20 -31.38
C GLY A 373 9.35 -8.21 -30.63
N SER A 374 9.62 -8.01 -29.33
CA SER A 374 10.35 -9.00 -28.52
C SER A 374 9.53 -10.25 -28.18
N ASN A 375 8.21 -10.22 -28.40
CA ASN A 375 7.28 -11.33 -28.21
C ASN A 375 7.30 -11.94 -26.80
N ARG A 376 7.63 -11.14 -25.79
CA ARG A 376 7.52 -11.53 -24.38
C ARG A 376 6.08 -11.45 -23.91
N ILE A 377 5.63 -12.46 -23.18
CA ILE A 377 4.30 -12.53 -22.57
C ILE A 377 4.41 -13.26 -21.22
N ASN A 378 3.63 -12.81 -20.24
CA ASN A 378 3.46 -13.51 -18.97
C ASN A 378 2.01 -13.40 -18.48
N GLY A 379 1.66 -14.17 -17.44
CA GLY A 379 0.34 -14.15 -16.82
C GLY A 379 -0.49 -15.43 -16.96
N LEU A 380 -1.78 -15.29 -16.68
CA LEU A 380 -2.79 -16.32 -16.77
C LEU A 380 -3.48 -16.21 -18.14
N GLY A 381 -3.15 -17.13 -19.04
CA GLY A 381 -3.68 -17.15 -20.39
C GLY A 381 -5.04 -17.84 -20.47
N ALA A 382 -5.48 -18.11 -21.70
CA ALA A 382 -6.72 -18.83 -21.97
C ALA A 382 -6.77 -20.22 -21.30
N ASP A 383 -5.61 -20.82 -21.00
CA ASP A 383 -5.47 -22.09 -20.28
C ASP A 383 -5.98 -22.02 -18.82
N LEU A 384 -6.06 -20.81 -18.25
CA LEU A 384 -6.49 -20.56 -16.87
C LEU A 384 -7.74 -19.68 -16.77
N VAL A 385 -8.55 -19.58 -17.84
CA VAL A 385 -9.78 -18.77 -17.82
C VAL A 385 -10.76 -19.18 -16.70
N ASP A 386 -10.77 -20.47 -16.33
CA ASP A 386 -11.62 -21.01 -15.28
C ASP A 386 -11.00 -20.97 -13.87
N VAL A 387 -9.90 -20.23 -13.67
CA VAL A 387 -9.17 -20.21 -12.37
C VAL A 387 -10.09 -19.89 -11.18
N VAL A 388 -11.02 -18.95 -11.33
CA VAL A 388 -11.98 -18.60 -10.27
C VAL A 388 -13.09 -19.66 -10.10
N ALA A 389 -13.53 -20.24 -11.22
CA ALA A 389 -14.58 -21.26 -11.21
C ALA A 389 -14.11 -22.57 -10.56
N LYS A 390 -12.85 -22.94 -10.76
CA LYS A 390 -12.23 -24.16 -10.23
C LYS A 390 -11.60 -24.00 -8.85
N ALA A 391 -11.64 -22.80 -8.26
CA ALA A 391 -11.10 -22.57 -6.92
C ALA A 391 -11.99 -23.22 -5.84
N PRO A 392 -11.39 -23.80 -4.79
CA PRO A 392 -12.16 -24.34 -3.66
C PRO A 392 -12.88 -23.23 -2.92
N ASP A 393 -14.04 -23.50 -2.33
CA ASP A 393 -14.85 -22.47 -1.66
C ASP A 393 -14.12 -21.77 -0.50
N ALA A 394 -13.21 -22.47 0.18
CA ALA A 394 -12.37 -21.87 1.21
C ALA A 394 -11.43 -20.77 0.68
N ALA A 395 -11.08 -20.80 -0.61
CA ALA A 395 -10.25 -19.79 -1.27
C ALA A 395 -11.05 -18.59 -1.77
N ILE A 396 -12.37 -18.58 -1.60
CA ILE A 396 -13.27 -17.67 -2.30
C ILE A 396 -13.83 -16.62 -1.36
N ARG A 397 -13.91 -15.39 -1.87
CA ARG A 397 -14.65 -14.29 -1.27
C ARG A 397 -15.61 -13.70 -2.28
N LYS A 398 -16.80 -13.31 -1.82
CA LYS A 398 -17.70 -12.48 -2.62
C LYS A 398 -17.24 -11.03 -2.55
N LYS A 399 -17.07 -10.41 -3.71
CA LYS A 399 -16.91 -8.96 -3.83
C LYS A 399 -18.16 -8.25 -3.27
N PRO A 400 -18.07 -6.95 -2.92
CA PRO A 400 -19.23 -6.17 -2.49
C PRO A 400 -20.43 -6.20 -3.46
N ASN A 401 -20.19 -6.33 -4.77
CA ASN A 401 -21.22 -6.50 -5.81
C ASN A 401 -21.79 -7.94 -5.91
N GLY A 402 -21.36 -8.85 -5.03
CA GLY A 402 -21.78 -10.24 -5.00
C GLY A 402 -21.02 -11.17 -5.95
N GLU A 403 -20.13 -10.65 -6.82
CA GLU A 403 -19.34 -11.47 -7.73
C GLU A 403 -18.35 -12.36 -6.96
N ARG A 404 -18.14 -13.57 -7.49
CA ARG A 404 -17.19 -14.53 -6.93
C ARG A 404 -15.77 -14.17 -7.36
N ALA A 405 -14.84 -14.13 -6.41
CA ALA A 405 -13.41 -13.96 -6.66
C ALA A 405 -12.60 -14.84 -5.69
N ILE A 406 -11.38 -15.17 -6.09
CA ILE A 406 -10.39 -15.77 -5.17
C ILE A 406 -9.91 -14.66 -4.24
N ASP A 407 -9.87 -14.97 -2.95
CA ASP A 407 -9.55 -14.02 -1.89
C ASP A 407 -8.09 -13.54 -1.94
N THR A 408 -7.78 -12.46 -1.21
CA THR A 408 -6.44 -11.91 -1.11
C THR A 408 -5.45 -12.91 -0.49
N THR A 409 -4.23 -12.91 -1.03
CA THR A 409 -3.14 -13.77 -0.58
C THR A 409 -2.16 -13.07 0.35
N VAL A 410 -2.15 -11.73 0.42
CA VAL A 410 -1.31 -10.98 1.36
C VAL A 410 -2.10 -10.36 2.52
N GLY A 411 -3.42 -10.33 2.41
CA GLY A 411 -4.28 -9.65 3.37
C GLY A 411 -4.26 -8.14 3.14
N ASN A 412 -5.44 -7.53 3.10
CA ASN A 412 -5.58 -6.08 3.08
C ASN A 412 -6.95 -5.67 3.65
N TRP A 413 -6.93 -4.61 4.48
CA TRP A 413 -8.00 -3.85 5.16
C TRP A 413 -9.10 -4.60 5.94
N ASN A 414 -9.64 -5.70 5.43
CA ASN A 414 -10.77 -6.41 6.05
C ASN A 414 -10.50 -7.89 6.35
N GLY A 415 -9.26 -8.36 6.17
CA GLY A 415 -8.89 -9.73 6.50
C GLY A 415 -7.41 -10.03 6.24
N GLY A 416 -6.89 -11.00 6.98
CA GLY A 416 -5.56 -11.53 6.79
C GLY A 416 -5.42 -12.35 5.49
N PRO A 417 -4.20 -12.81 5.17
CA PRO A 417 -3.95 -13.66 4.03
C PRO A 417 -4.82 -14.92 4.06
N ASN A 418 -5.45 -15.25 2.93
CA ASN A 418 -6.25 -16.47 2.81
C ASN A 418 -5.35 -17.65 2.39
N LYS A 419 -5.09 -18.56 3.33
CA LYS A 419 -4.23 -19.73 3.08
C LYS A 419 -4.74 -20.62 1.94
N ALA A 420 -6.05 -20.85 1.83
CA ALA A 420 -6.60 -21.68 0.76
C ALA A 420 -6.43 -21.02 -0.61
N ALA A 421 -6.55 -19.69 -0.69
CA ALA A 421 -6.26 -18.92 -1.91
C ALA A 421 -4.79 -19.03 -2.30
N ILE A 422 -3.87 -18.85 -1.34
CA ILE A 422 -2.42 -19.00 -1.55
C ILE A 422 -2.09 -20.39 -2.07
N ASP A 423 -2.56 -21.44 -1.39
CA ASP A 423 -2.24 -22.83 -1.74
C ASP A 423 -2.81 -23.18 -3.12
N TYR A 424 -4.04 -22.73 -3.42
CA TYR A 424 -4.68 -22.94 -4.72
C TYR A 424 -3.92 -22.24 -5.85
N LEU A 425 -3.65 -20.95 -5.72
CA LEU A 425 -2.99 -20.14 -6.75
C LEU A 425 -1.54 -20.62 -6.97
N ASN A 426 -0.81 -20.99 -5.91
CA ASN A 426 0.54 -21.54 -6.07
C ASN A 426 0.53 -22.84 -6.87
N ARG A 427 -0.49 -23.68 -6.66
CA ARG A 427 -0.62 -24.95 -7.37
C ARG A 427 -1.04 -24.79 -8.83
N VAL A 428 -1.98 -23.89 -9.15
CA VAL A 428 -2.55 -23.82 -10.50
C VAL A 428 -1.96 -22.71 -11.38
N VAL A 429 -1.45 -21.65 -10.78
CA VAL A 429 -0.82 -20.52 -11.48
C VAL A 429 0.69 -20.58 -11.31
N GLY A 430 1.15 -20.63 -10.07
CA GLY A 430 2.56 -20.60 -9.70
C GLY A 430 3.21 -19.21 -9.80
N GLN A 431 4.15 -18.94 -8.91
CA GLN A 431 4.84 -17.64 -8.75
C GLN A 431 5.62 -17.20 -10.01
N LYS A 432 5.86 -18.07 -10.99
CA LYS A 432 6.50 -17.69 -12.26
C LYS A 432 5.56 -16.91 -13.20
N ARG A 433 4.24 -17.09 -13.04
CA ARG A 433 3.22 -16.49 -13.93
C ARG A 433 2.58 -15.24 -13.35
N ALA A 434 2.51 -15.14 -12.01
CA ALA A 434 1.95 -13.98 -11.32
C ALA A 434 2.47 -13.90 -9.88
N TYR A 435 2.45 -12.71 -9.30
CA TYR A 435 2.73 -12.51 -7.88
C TYR A 435 1.59 -13.10 -7.05
N ILE A 436 1.88 -14.15 -6.29
CA ILE A 436 0.91 -14.78 -5.39
C ILE A 436 1.21 -14.31 -3.98
N LEU A 437 2.43 -14.50 -3.51
CA LEU A 437 2.94 -13.86 -2.29
C LEU A 437 3.99 -12.82 -2.70
N GLY A 438 4.18 -11.77 -1.89
CA GLY A 438 5.17 -10.72 -2.19
C GLY A 438 6.60 -11.27 -2.37
N GLY A 439 7.51 -10.45 -2.89
CA GLY A 439 8.92 -10.80 -3.07
C GLY A 439 9.39 -10.77 -4.52
N THR A 440 10.41 -11.56 -4.84
CA THR A 440 10.99 -11.69 -6.20
C THR A 440 10.55 -13.01 -6.84
N GLY A 441 10.60 -13.13 -8.18
CA GLY A 441 10.42 -14.42 -8.86
C GLY A 441 9.37 -14.49 -9.97
N VAL A 442 8.60 -13.42 -10.19
CA VAL A 442 7.82 -13.25 -11.43
C VAL A 442 8.73 -12.56 -12.44
N PRO A 443 9.02 -13.17 -13.60
CA PRO A 443 9.69 -12.47 -14.69
C PRO A 443 8.76 -11.36 -15.21
N ASP A 444 9.24 -10.14 -15.19
CA ASP A 444 8.55 -9.01 -15.75
C ASP A 444 8.59 -9.04 -17.30
N VAL A 445 7.61 -8.40 -17.90
CA VAL A 445 7.53 -8.19 -19.34
C VAL A 445 7.99 -6.78 -19.65
N ALA A 446 9.16 -6.68 -20.27
CA ALA A 446 9.73 -5.42 -20.72
C ALA A 446 9.36 -5.12 -22.19
N SER A 447 9.12 -3.85 -22.54
CA SER A 447 8.91 -3.40 -23.91
C SER A 447 9.50 -2.02 -24.18
N LYS A 448 10.44 -1.94 -25.13
CA LYS A 448 11.25 -0.74 -25.42
C LYS A 448 10.47 0.42 -26.03
N ASN A 449 9.30 0.17 -26.59
CA ASN A 449 8.46 1.20 -27.21
C ASN A 449 7.50 1.88 -26.21
N ARG A 450 7.68 1.63 -24.90
CA ARG A 450 6.85 2.17 -23.81
C ARG A 450 5.36 1.78 -23.92
N ARG A 451 5.09 0.64 -24.56
CA ARG A 451 3.74 0.09 -24.75
C ARG A 451 3.68 -1.39 -24.39
N LEU A 452 2.62 -1.77 -23.69
CA LEU A 452 2.31 -3.15 -23.36
C LEU A 452 0.93 -3.52 -23.91
N ALA A 453 0.71 -4.79 -24.20
CA ALA A 453 -0.59 -5.33 -24.53
C ALA A 453 -1.13 -6.09 -23.30
N VAL A 454 -2.38 -5.83 -22.94
CA VAL A 454 -3.06 -6.46 -21.81
C VAL A 454 -4.32 -7.14 -22.31
N VAL A 455 -4.51 -8.40 -21.92
CA VAL A 455 -5.71 -9.17 -22.24
C VAL A 455 -6.35 -9.63 -20.94
N MET A 456 -7.62 -9.28 -20.74
CA MET A 456 -8.42 -9.66 -19.58
C MET A 456 -9.51 -10.63 -20.04
N TYR A 457 -9.55 -11.84 -19.47
CA TYR A 457 -10.42 -12.94 -19.93
C TYR A 457 -11.79 -12.99 -19.24
#